data_AF-A0A7X9QCW7-F1
#
_entry.id   AF-A0A7X9QCW7-F1
#
_cell.length_a   1.000
_cell.length_b   1.000
_cell.length_c   1.000
_cell.angle_alpha   90.00
_cell.angle_beta   90.00
_cell.angle_gamma   90.00
#
_symmetry.space_group_name_H-M   'P 1'
#
loop_
_entity.id
_entity.type
_entity.pdbx_description
1 polymer ?
#
loop_
_entity_poly.entity_id
_entity_poly.type
_entity_poly.pdbx_seq_one_letter_code
_entity_poly.pdbx_strand_id
1 'polypeptide(L)'
;PWTFVTGHRFIDIWTAVKPSVLGLQAWPEVPRGQDYKQGLCRALGWPARTQADIADAWRHIRSKVTSWQDLDPALLTEVEKLIDFVTADHADTLEP
;
A
#
# COMPACT_ATOMS: atom_id res chain seq x y z
N PRO A 1 29.39 3.70 1.44
CA PRO A 1 27.99 3.59 0.97
C PRO A 1 27.15 2.81 1.98
N TRP A 2 26.12 3.47 2.52
CA TRP A 2 25.19 2.85 3.47
C TRP A 2 23.92 2.43 2.72
N THR A 3 23.30 1.34 3.15
CA THR A 3 22.01 0.88 2.61
C THR A 3 21.13 0.53 3.79
N PHE A 4 19.96 1.15 3.86
CA PHE A 4 18.93 0.86 4.85
C PHE A 4 17.76 0.12 4.19
N VAL A 5 17.35 -0.99 4.79
CA VAL A 5 16.23 -1.81 4.32
C VAL A 5 15.22 -1.93 5.45
N THR A 6 13.98 -1.59 5.13
CA THR A 6 12.83 -1.80 6.01
C THR A 6 11.63 -2.29 5.21
N GLY A 7 10.51 -2.59 5.87
CA GLY A 7 9.34 -3.10 5.17
C GLY A 7 8.09 -3.18 6.02
N HIS A 8 6.98 -3.46 5.35
CA HIS A 8 5.64 -3.52 5.92
C HIS A 8 5.03 -4.92 5.84
N ARG A 9 3.97 -5.17 6.61
CA ARG A 9 3.26 -6.46 6.64
C ARG A 9 2.39 -6.75 5.40
N PHE A 10 2.14 -5.75 4.55
CA PHE A 10 1.24 -5.89 3.41
C PHE A 10 1.89 -6.70 2.29
N ILE A 11 1.09 -7.55 1.64
CA ILE A 11 1.50 -8.30 0.46
C ILE A 11 1.55 -7.37 -0.77
N ASP A 12 0.62 -6.41 -0.82
CA ASP A 12 0.51 -5.41 -1.88
C ASP A 12 0.01 -4.07 -1.32
N ILE A 13 0.37 -2.97 -1.99
CA ILE A 13 0.00 -1.60 -1.60
C ILE A 13 -1.53 -1.40 -1.50
N TRP A 14 -2.32 -2.20 -2.22
CA TRP A 14 -3.78 -2.16 -2.12
C TRP A 14 -4.25 -2.32 -0.67
N THR A 15 -3.65 -3.26 0.07
CA THR A 15 -4.02 -3.52 1.46
C THR A 15 -3.44 -2.56 2.48
N ALA A 16 -2.56 -1.66 2.05
CA ALA A 16 -2.16 -0.52 2.86
C ALA A 16 -3.25 0.56 2.91
N VAL A 17 -4.24 0.55 2.01
CA VAL A 17 -5.43 1.40 2.13
C VAL A 17 -6.33 0.83 3.23
N LYS A 18 -6.83 1.69 4.13
CA LYS A 18 -7.73 1.27 5.20
C LYS A 18 -9.02 0.67 4.61
N PRO A 19 -9.48 -0.51 5.07
CA PRO A 19 -10.72 -1.13 4.58
C PRO A 19 -11.94 -0.19 4.60
N SER A 20 -12.04 0.66 5.62
CA SER A 20 -13.13 1.61 5.80
C SER A 20 -13.26 2.62 4.65
N VAL A 21 -12.17 2.94 3.95
CA VAL A 21 -12.16 3.83 2.77
C VAL A 21 -12.99 3.24 1.62
N LEU A 22 -13.08 1.91 1.58
CA LEU A 22 -13.85 1.14 0.60
C LEU A 22 -15.19 0.64 1.18
N GLY A 23 -15.56 1.04 2.40
CA GLY A 23 -16.73 0.52 3.09
C GLY A 23 -16.61 -0.93 3.56
N LEU A 24 -15.38 -1.46 3.61
CA LEU A 24 -15.09 -2.82 4.07
C LEU A 24 -14.81 -2.82 5.57
N GLN A 25 -15.22 -3.89 6.26
CA GLN A 25 -14.84 -4.11 7.67
C GLN A 25 -13.38 -4.55 7.80
N ALA A 26 -12.94 -5.41 6.88
CA ALA A 26 -11.58 -5.89 6.77
C ALA A 26 -11.28 -6.27 5.32
N TRP A 27 -10.00 -6.30 4.96
CA TRP A 27 -9.57 -6.91 3.70
C TRP A 27 -9.78 -8.43 3.76
N PRO A 28 -10.28 -9.07 2.68
CA PRO A 28 -10.34 -10.52 2.62
C PRO A 28 -8.95 -11.16 2.68
N GLU A 29 -8.89 -12.34 3.29
CA GLU A 29 -7.70 -13.16 3.25
C GLU A 29 -7.61 -13.91 1.92
N VAL A 30 -6.43 -13.89 1.31
CA VAL A 30 -6.14 -14.67 0.09
C VAL A 30 -5.26 -15.85 0.49
N PRO A 31 -5.69 -17.11 0.24
CA PRO A 31 -4.90 -18.28 0.58
C PRO A 31 -3.53 -18.28 -0.11
N ARG A 32 -2.52 -18.81 0.57
CA ARG A 32 -1.17 -18.93 0.02
C ARG A 32 -1.19 -19.79 -1.25
N GLY A 33 -0.33 -19.44 -2.19
CA GLY A 33 -0.22 -20.12 -3.49
C GLY A 33 -1.22 -19.64 -4.54
N GLN A 34 -2.08 -18.66 -4.22
CA GLN A 34 -2.93 -17.98 -5.19
C GLN A 34 -2.33 -16.63 -5.60
N ASP A 35 -2.63 -16.19 -6.82
CA ASP A 35 -2.34 -14.82 -7.22
C ASP A 35 -3.10 -13.85 -6.32
N TYR A 36 -2.35 -12.95 -5.66
CA TYR A 36 -2.91 -12.11 -4.60
C TYR A 36 -3.99 -11.16 -5.12
N LYS A 37 -3.72 -10.46 -6.23
CA LYS A 37 -4.65 -9.45 -6.77
C LYS A 37 -5.91 -10.09 -7.32
N GLN A 38 -5.79 -11.20 -8.06
CA GLN A 38 -6.93 -11.94 -8.56
C GLN A 38 -7.74 -12.57 -7.41
N GLY A 39 -7.07 -13.16 -6.43
CA GLY A 39 -7.71 -13.75 -5.25
C GLY A 39 -8.50 -12.70 -4.46
N LEU A 40 -7.91 -11.53 -4.25
CA LEU A 40 -8.55 -10.42 -3.56
C LEU A 40 -9.77 -9.91 -4.33
N CYS A 41 -9.64 -9.67 -5.64
CA CYS A 41 -10.77 -9.27 -6.47
C CYS A 41 -11.90 -10.30 -6.43
N ARG A 42 -11.59 -11.61 -6.56
CA ARG A 42 -12.59 -12.68 -6.48
C ARG A 42 -13.29 -12.71 -5.13
N ALA A 43 -12.55 -12.57 -4.03
CA ALA A 43 -13.12 -12.54 -2.69
C ALA A 43 -14.04 -11.33 -2.45
N LEU A 44 -13.77 -10.20 -3.12
CA LEU A 44 -14.60 -9.00 -3.10
C LEU A 44 -15.74 -9.00 -4.14
N GLY A 45 -15.86 -10.07 -4.93
CA GLY A 45 -16.86 -10.16 -6.01
C GLY A 45 -16.56 -9.26 -7.23
N TRP A 46 -15.32 -8.78 -7.37
CA TRP A 46 -14.88 -7.94 -8.48
C TRP A 46 -14.38 -8.78 -9.67
N PRO A 47 -14.44 -8.26 -10.90
CA PRO A 47 -13.81 -8.88 -12.06
C PRO A 47 -12.31 -9.16 -11.84
N ALA A 48 -11.84 -10.31 -12.32
CA ALA A 48 -10.47 -10.80 -12.09
C ALA A 48 -9.99 -11.79 -13.17
N ARG A 49 -10.45 -11.63 -14.42
CA ARG A 49 -10.15 -12.52 -15.55
C ARG A 49 -9.00 -11.99 -16.40
N THR A 50 -8.85 -10.68 -16.47
CA THR A 50 -7.88 -10.01 -17.33
C THR A 50 -7.01 -9.02 -16.55
N GLN A 51 -5.87 -8.64 -17.13
CA GLN A 51 -5.05 -7.56 -16.57
C GLN A 51 -5.82 -6.22 -16.51
N ALA A 52 -6.74 -5.99 -17.47
CA ALA A 52 -7.61 -4.82 -17.45
C ALA A 52 -8.51 -4.83 -16.20
N ASP A 53 -9.11 -5.97 -15.85
CA ASP A 53 -9.93 -6.09 -14.63
C ASP A 53 -9.14 -5.70 -13.37
N ILE A 54 -7.87 -6.14 -13.28
CA ILE A 54 -6.99 -5.81 -12.15
C ILE A 54 -6.62 -4.32 -12.15
N ALA A 55 -6.36 -3.74 -13.32
CA ALA A 55 -6.11 -2.31 -13.45
C ALA A 55 -7.34 -1.48 -13.05
N ASP A 56 -8.54 -1.93 -13.39
CA ASP A 56 -9.81 -1.30 -13.06
C ASP A 56 -10.07 -1.34 -11.55
N ALA A 57 -9.81 -2.48 -10.90
CA ALA A 57 -9.85 -2.60 -9.45
C ALA A 57 -8.87 -1.63 -8.76
N TRP A 58 -7.64 -1.49 -9.27
CA TRP A 58 -6.71 -0.49 -8.74
C TRP A 58 -7.21 0.94 -8.94
N ARG A 59 -7.74 1.27 -10.12
CA ARG A 59 -8.32 2.60 -10.38
C ARG A 59 -9.46 2.88 -9.41
N HIS A 60 -10.31 1.90 -9.13
CA HIS A 60 -11.39 2.02 -8.14
C HIS A 60 -10.84 2.30 -6.74
N ILE A 61 -9.90 1.48 -6.24
CA ILE A 61 -9.31 1.66 -4.90
C ILE A 61 -8.67 3.04 -4.78
N ARG A 62 -7.79 3.39 -5.72
CA ARG A 62 -7.05 4.66 -5.72
C ARG A 62 -7.98 5.87 -5.81
N SER A 63 -9.12 5.76 -6.50
CA SER A 63 -10.10 6.84 -6.59
C SER A 63 -10.75 7.21 -5.25
N LYS A 64 -10.68 6.32 -4.25
CA LYS A 64 -11.24 6.53 -2.90
C LYS A 64 -10.24 7.11 -1.91
N VAL A 65 -8.95 7.07 -2.22
CA VAL A 65 -7.89 7.63 -1.37
C VAL A 65 -7.79 9.13 -1.64
N THR A 66 -7.98 9.93 -0.59
CA THR A 66 -7.98 11.40 -0.66
C THR A 66 -6.87 12.02 0.20
N SER A 67 -6.41 11.30 1.22
CA SER A 67 -5.40 11.77 2.17
C SER A 67 -4.50 10.61 2.61
N TRP A 68 -3.31 10.92 3.12
CA TRP A 68 -2.44 9.94 3.78
C TRP A 68 -3.14 9.25 4.97
N GLN A 69 -4.16 9.90 5.55
CA GLN A 69 -4.99 9.36 6.62
C GLN A 69 -5.80 8.13 6.19
N ASP A 70 -5.99 7.93 4.89
CA ASP A 70 -6.67 6.76 4.32
C ASP A 70 -5.78 5.51 4.27
N LEU A 71 -4.49 5.65 4.62
CA LEU A 71 -3.50 4.57 4.62
C LEU A 71 -3.21 4.05 6.03
N ASP A 72 -2.75 2.81 6.12
CA ASP A 72 -2.31 2.20 7.38
C ASP A 72 -1.04 2.90 7.88
N PRO A 73 -1.01 3.37 9.15
CA PRO A 73 0.13 4.10 9.70
C PRO A 73 1.45 3.32 9.69
N ALA A 74 1.42 1.98 9.68
CA ALA A 74 2.63 1.18 9.62
C ALA A 74 3.36 1.37 8.29
N LEU A 75 2.65 1.51 7.17
CA LEU A 75 3.29 1.84 5.89
C LEU A 75 3.97 3.21 5.98
N LEU A 76 3.25 4.22 6.47
CA LEU A 76 3.77 5.58 6.58
C LEU A 76 5.03 5.64 7.43
N THR A 77 5.03 4.94 8.58
CA THR A 77 6.19 4.85 9.47
C THR A 77 7.43 4.32 8.75
N GLU A 78 7.27 3.29 7.91
CA GLU A 78 8.40 2.73 7.16
C GLU A 78 8.87 3.65 6.02
N VAL A 79 7.96 4.41 5.41
CA VAL A 79 8.31 5.44 4.43
C VAL A 79 9.07 6.60 5.09
N GLU A 80 8.62 7.08 6.26
CA GLU A 80 9.31 8.16 6.99
C GLU A 80 10.74 7.77 7.36
N LYS A 81 10.96 6.55 7.86
CA LYS A 81 12.33 6.06 8.13
C LYS A 81 13.23 6.05 6.89
N LEU A 82 12.66 5.75 5.72
CA LEU A 82 13.40 5.79 4.46
C LEU A 82 13.71 7.23 4.05
N ILE A 83 12.78 8.16 4.25
CA ILE A 83 13.00 9.60 4.03
C ILE A 83 14.13 10.08 4.94
N ASP A 84 14.01 9.86 6.25
CA ASP A 84 15.04 10.22 7.24
C ASP A 84 16.42 9.71 6.85
N PHE A 85 16.50 8.43 6.42
CA PHE A 85 17.76 7.82 5.99
C PHE A 85 18.40 8.52 4.79
N VAL A 86 17.61 8.92 3.78
CA VAL A 86 18.15 9.56 2.57
C VAL A 86 18.35 11.08 2.72
N THR A 87 17.77 11.69 3.75
CA THR A 87 17.90 13.14 4.01
C THR A 87 18.82 13.47 5.18
N ALA A 88 19.38 12.47 5.87
CA ALA A 88 20.19 12.66 7.09
C ALA A 88 21.41 13.59 6.89
N ASP A 89 21.98 13.63 5.68
CA ASP A 89 23.11 14.49 5.30
C ASP A 89 22.70 15.89 4.82
N HIS A 90 21.40 16.12 4.55
CA HIS A 90 20.88 17.43 4.16
C HIS A 90 20.62 18.33 5.38
N ALA A 91 20.47 17.75 6.57
CA ALA A 91 20.29 18.50 7.82
C ALA A 91 21.51 19.38 8.15
N ASP A 92 22.72 18.91 7.84
CA ASP A 92 23.97 19.65 8.05
C ASP A 92 24.18 20.79 7.04
N THR A 93 23.39 20.85 5.96
CA THR A 93 23.49 21.89 4.90
C THR A 93 22.48 23.03 5.06
N LEU A 94 21.60 22.97 6.06
CA LEU A 94 20.57 23.98 6.34
C LEU A 94 20.93 24.93 7.49
N GLU A 95 22.12 24.81 8.08
CA GLU A 95 22.69 25.86 8.94
C GLU A 95 23.17 27.05 8.07
N PRO A 96 22.99 28.32 8.50
CA PRO A 96 23.58 29.48 7.83
C PRO A 96 25.11 29.48 7.84
#